data_AF-A0A0F8LVT2-F1
#
_entry.id   AF-A0A0F8LVT2-F1
#
_cell.length_a   1.000
_cell.length_b   1.000
_cell.length_c   1.000
_cell.angle_alpha   90.00
_cell.angle_beta   90.00
_cell.angle_gamma   90.00
#
_symmetry.space_group_name_H-M   'P 1'
#
loop_
_entity.id
_entity.type
_entity.pdbx_description
1 polymer ?
#
loop_
_entity_poly.entity_id
_entity_poly.type
_entity_poly.pdbx_seq_one_letter_code
_entity_poly.pdbx_strand_id
1 'polypeptide(L)'
;MIKNKIGIGTLILLILLVVMVLMPAGSAQEESSNVTYSLGMISEKQAEDVASYSIKEISGSVPNFEEWEDATVKLSTVYYDLDGEISAYSYNVIENKQQAGYIFISATKDNYPVLEFSKGKIPNEIPEYTTRSKSLAQERANKIKFESNDKEELTIGKMKPLYLGPTFYYAEYALIDTEGKAKEKVIVDLPFSTIVDFNKSNESIPVNEEDCLFNNTYLQQQQEMRTQNSNTQWTVLEKEIANSSSYSTSSSSKTISGVPKYGWLCGCSPTASGMVLGYWASHGYSYLITGPDLIRGLATAMGTEWPGNGATWPWAIDDGIETVCNNHGYNNFDASNDIYVSWSEVKTEVNADKPFVLSMLNGGTGNGYTQPYGDHSVTCVGYYDGSSDYVYIHDTWDTSNKHYLTFGSWTGAMATWVRP
;
A
#
# COMPACT_ATOMS: atom_id res chain seq x y z
N MET A 1 -33.46 18.07 -3.92
CA MET A 1 -32.56 17.31 -4.81
C MET A 1 -31.33 16.95 -3.99
N ILE A 2 -31.38 15.78 -3.34
CA ILE A 2 -30.34 15.33 -2.41
C ILE A 2 -29.24 14.73 -3.28
N LYS A 3 -28.10 15.42 -3.42
CA LYS A 3 -26.89 14.84 -4.01
C LYS A 3 -26.38 13.81 -3.01
N ASN A 4 -26.59 12.52 -3.30
CA ASN A 4 -25.90 11.45 -2.58
C ASN A 4 -24.40 11.64 -2.80
N LYS A 5 -23.66 11.85 -1.70
CA LYS A 5 -22.21 11.83 -1.71
C LYS A 5 -21.78 10.40 -1.97
N ILE A 6 -21.28 10.13 -3.17
CA ILE A 6 -20.63 8.87 -3.51
C ILE A 6 -19.26 8.91 -2.82
N GLY A 7 -19.08 8.09 -1.80
CA GLY A 7 -17.77 7.88 -1.18
C GLY A 7 -16.88 7.12 -2.15
N ILE A 8 -15.62 7.52 -2.24
CA ILE A 8 -14.58 7.03 -3.15
C ILE A 8 -14.36 5.50 -3.11
N GLY A 9 -14.96 4.80 -2.14
CA GLY A 9 -15.07 3.34 -2.11
C GLY A 9 -15.91 2.69 -3.22
N THR A 10 -16.23 3.39 -4.32
CA THR A 10 -16.94 2.79 -5.47
C THR A 10 -16.01 2.39 -6.62
N LEU A 11 -14.73 2.82 -6.59
CA LEU A 11 -13.68 2.31 -7.51
C LEU A 11 -13.18 0.90 -7.12
N ILE A 12 -13.84 0.26 -6.15
CA ILE A 12 -13.37 -0.92 -5.40
C ILE A 12 -13.49 -2.26 -6.15
N LEU A 13 -14.29 -2.42 -7.21
CA LEU A 13 -14.62 -3.77 -7.71
C LEU A 13 -13.88 -4.27 -8.93
N LEU A 14 -13.57 -3.39 -9.87
CA LEU A 14 -12.88 -3.80 -11.10
C LEU A 14 -11.44 -4.26 -10.80
N ILE A 15 -10.84 -3.73 -9.73
CA ILE A 15 -9.47 -3.99 -9.31
C ILE A 15 -9.28 -5.42 -8.77
N LEU A 16 -10.27 -5.97 -8.05
CA LEU A 16 -10.20 -7.33 -7.49
C LEU A 16 -10.64 -8.43 -8.46
N LEU A 17 -11.48 -8.10 -9.47
CA LEU A 17 -12.00 -9.07 -10.44
C LEU A 17 -11.01 -9.44 -11.55
N VAL A 18 -9.95 -8.66 -11.79
CA VAL A 18 -8.88 -9.05 -12.73
C VAL A 18 -8.13 -10.31 -12.26
N VAL A 19 -8.21 -10.65 -10.96
CA VAL A 19 -7.71 -11.92 -10.41
C VAL A 19 -8.54 -13.14 -10.85
N MET A 20 -9.82 -12.98 -11.23
CA MET A 20 -10.74 -14.10 -11.45
C MET A 20 -10.84 -14.62 -12.89
N VAL A 21 -10.18 -14.00 -13.87
CA VAL A 21 -10.24 -14.49 -15.26
C VAL A 21 -8.94 -15.20 -15.59
N LEU A 22 -8.79 -16.44 -15.11
CA LEU A 22 -8.07 -17.54 -15.79
C LEU A 22 -8.05 -18.79 -14.91
N MET A 23 -9.12 -19.61 -14.94
CA MET A 23 -9.01 -21.07 -15.04
C MET A 23 -10.33 -21.66 -15.59
N PRO A 24 -10.28 -22.73 -16.42
CA PRO A 24 -11.47 -23.35 -16.98
C PRO A 24 -12.31 -24.01 -15.89
N ALA A 25 -13.62 -23.82 -15.96
CA ALA A 25 -14.61 -24.48 -15.11
C ALA A 25 -14.48 -26.01 -15.18
N GLY A 26 -13.87 -26.60 -14.15
CA GLY A 26 -13.87 -28.03 -13.87
C GLY A 26 -14.81 -28.32 -12.71
N SER A 27 -15.77 -29.21 -12.95
CA SER A 27 -16.86 -29.63 -12.06
C SER A 27 -16.44 -30.01 -10.63
N ALA A 28 -17.31 -29.66 -9.68
CA ALA A 28 -17.26 -30.05 -8.26
C ALA A 28 -17.22 -31.57 -8.02
N GLN A 29 -16.29 -32.03 -7.18
CA GLN A 29 -16.39 -33.30 -6.46
C GLN A 29 -15.54 -33.25 -5.16
N GLU A 30 -16.01 -33.94 -4.13
CA GLU A 30 -15.58 -33.91 -2.71
C GLU A 30 -14.09 -34.14 -2.41
N GLU A 31 -13.70 -33.60 -1.24
CA GLU A 31 -12.40 -33.66 -0.58
C GLU A 31 -11.72 -35.04 -0.65
N SER A 32 -10.49 -35.05 -1.19
CA SER A 32 -9.43 -35.88 -0.64
C SER A 32 -8.12 -35.09 -0.65
N SER A 33 -7.49 -35.06 0.52
CA SER A 33 -6.23 -34.40 0.81
C SER A 33 -5.11 -34.87 -0.12
N ASN A 34 -4.81 -34.06 -1.13
CA ASN A 34 -3.52 -34.03 -1.82
C ASN A 34 -3.33 -32.59 -2.33
N VAL A 35 -2.77 -31.75 -1.46
CA VAL A 35 -2.35 -30.39 -1.81
C VAL A 35 -1.35 -30.51 -2.96
N THR A 36 -1.85 -30.25 -4.16
CA THR A 36 -1.03 -30.11 -5.35
C THR A 36 -0.54 -28.68 -5.30
N TYR A 37 0.67 -28.45 -4.77
CA TYR A 37 1.26 -27.11 -4.72
C TYR A 37 1.31 -26.54 -6.13
N SER A 38 0.60 -25.44 -6.38
CA SER A 38 0.76 -24.69 -7.62
C SER A 38 2.19 -24.13 -7.66
N LEU A 39 2.77 -24.10 -8.87
CA LEU A 39 4.11 -23.56 -9.11
C LEU A 39 4.11 -22.08 -8.68
N GLY A 40 4.66 -21.75 -7.51
CA GLY A 40 4.74 -20.36 -7.02
C GLY A 40 4.27 -20.10 -5.59
N MET A 41 3.66 -21.07 -4.90
CA MET A 41 3.29 -20.92 -3.49
C MET A 41 4.51 -20.99 -2.57
N ILE A 42 4.51 -20.16 -1.52
CA ILE A 42 5.52 -20.08 -0.48
C ILE A 42 5.00 -20.78 0.77
N SER A 43 5.76 -21.72 1.31
CA SER A 43 5.42 -22.37 2.59
C SER A 43 5.67 -21.45 3.78
N GLU A 44 5.00 -21.71 4.90
CA GLU A 44 5.24 -21.00 6.17
C GLU A 44 6.72 -21.02 6.58
N LYS A 45 7.43 -22.13 6.34
CA LYS A 45 8.85 -22.23 6.66
C LYS A 45 9.71 -21.33 5.77
N GLN A 46 9.44 -21.32 4.47
CA GLN A 46 10.13 -20.41 3.54
C GLN A 46 9.85 -18.95 3.90
N ALA A 47 8.60 -18.62 4.24
CA ALA A 47 8.22 -17.28 4.67
C ALA A 47 8.92 -16.87 5.98
N GLU A 48 9.12 -17.78 6.93
CA GLU A 48 9.87 -17.53 8.16
C GLU A 48 11.36 -17.29 7.89
N ASP A 49 11.96 -18.05 6.98
CA ASP A 49 13.36 -17.89 6.58
C ASP A 49 13.57 -16.54 5.86
N VAL A 50 12.63 -16.16 4.99
CA VAL A 50 12.60 -14.82 4.37
C VAL A 50 12.46 -13.73 5.42
N ALA A 51 11.47 -13.82 6.32
CA ALA A 51 11.27 -12.82 7.36
C ALA A 51 12.52 -12.65 8.24
N SER A 52 13.14 -13.76 8.64
CA SER A 52 14.38 -13.77 9.43
C SER A 52 15.57 -13.15 8.70
N TYR A 53 15.65 -13.38 7.39
CA TYR A 53 16.68 -12.77 6.56
C TYR A 53 16.42 -11.27 6.42
N SER A 54 15.20 -10.86 6.05
CA SER A 54 14.83 -9.47 5.79
C SER A 54 14.98 -8.56 6.99
N ILE A 55 14.65 -9.00 8.23
CA ILE A 55 14.80 -8.12 9.40
C ILE A 55 16.25 -7.74 9.68
N LYS A 56 17.21 -8.62 9.38
CA LYS A 56 18.65 -8.35 9.51
C LYS A 56 19.14 -7.37 8.44
N GLU A 57 18.54 -7.43 7.26
CA GLU A 57 18.88 -6.52 6.18
C GLU A 57 18.34 -5.12 6.49
N ILE A 58 17.07 -5.08 6.92
CA ILE A 58 16.38 -3.86 7.32
C ILE A 58 17.15 -3.19 8.46
N SER A 59 17.58 -3.93 9.48
CA SER A 59 18.33 -3.35 10.61
C SER A 59 19.67 -2.75 10.22
N GLY A 60 20.37 -3.36 9.25
CA GLY A 60 21.66 -2.86 8.77
C GLY A 60 21.56 -1.69 7.79
N SER A 61 20.38 -1.47 7.20
CA SER A 61 20.28 -0.65 5.99
C SER A 61 19.19 0.41 5.98
N VAL A 62 18.19 0.29 6.85
CA VAL A 62 17.06 1.21 6.97
C VAL A 62 17.20 1.97 8.29
N PRO A 63 17.51 3.28 8.27
CA PRO A 63 17.66 4.04 9.51
C PRO A 63 16.39 4.02 10.36
N ASN A 64 16.55 4.04 11.68
CA ASN A 64 15.51 3.79 12.67
C ASN A 64 15.03 2.35 12.72
N PHE A 65 15.80 1.35 12.30
CA PHE A 65 15.49 -0.07 12.54
C PHE A 65 16.70 -0.82 13.10
N GLU A 66 17.71 -0.10 13.58
CA GLU A 66 18.97 -0.67 14.07
C GLU A 66 18.72 -1.66 15.21
N GLU A 67 17.66 -1.45 16.00
CA GLU A 67 17.23 -2.37 17.07
C GLU A 67 16.80 -3.76 16.58
N TRP A 68 16.54 -3.95 15.28
CA TRP A 68 16.15 -5.24 14.71
C TRP A 68 17.33 -6.17 14.44
N GLU A 69 18.57 -5.72 14.63
CA GLU A 69 19.80 -6.49 14.33
C GLU A 69 19.82 -7.86 15.03
N ASP A 70 19.47 -7.88 16.31
CA ASP A 70 19.39 -9.09 17.14
C ASP A 70 17.95 -9.60 17.32
N ALA A 71 16.99 -9.04 16.59
CA ALA A 71 15.60 -9.45 16.69
C ALA A 71 15.34 -10.82 16.07
N THR A 72 14.24 -11.42 16.48
CA THR A 72 13.73 -12.69 15.93
C THR A 72 12.33 -12.50 15.42
N VAL A 73 11.88 -13.36 14.52
CA VAL A 73 10.51 -13.35 14.02
C VAL A 73 9.69 -14.45 14.69
N LYS A 74 8.41 -14.16 14.93
CA LYS A 74 7.43 -15.15 15.39
C LYS A 74 6.18 -15.02 14.55
N LEU A 75 5.73 -16.12 13.95
CA LEU A 75 4.48 -16.14 13.20
C LEU A 75 3.34 -15.61 14.08
N SER A 76 2.61 -14.62 13.57
CA SER A 76 1.40 -14.07 14.17
C SER A 76 0.18 -14.67 13.50
N THR A 77 0.01 -14.41 12.20
CA THR A 77 -1.24 -14.68 11.50
C THR A 77 -0.98 -15.15 10.07
N VAL A 78 -1.74 -16.17 9.66
CA VAL A 78 -1.87 -16.58 8.25
C VAL A 78 -3.08 -15.84 7.67
N TYR A 79 -2.86 -15.10 6.59
CA TYR A 79 -3.88 -14.33 5.90
C TYR A 79 -4.33 -15.01 4.62
N TYR A 80 -5.57 -14.72 4.21
CA TYR A 80 -6.19 -15.31 3.04
C TYR A 80 -6.68 -14.26 2.05
N ASP A 81 -6.86 -14.67 0.81
CA ASP A 81 -7.62 -13.92 -0.18
C ASP A 81 -9.14 -14.25 -0.10
N LEU A 82 -9.91 -13.71 -1.05
CA LEU A 82 -11.36 -13.90 -1.13
C LEU A 82 -11.76 -15.32 -1.56
N ASP A 83 -10.91 -16.02 -2.30
CA ASP A 83 -11.11 -17.42 -2.72
C ASP A 83 -10.77 -18.38 -1.58
N GLY A 84 -10.08 -17.88 -0.57
CA GLY A 84 -9.73 -18.59 0.65
C GLY A 84 -8.37 -19.26 0.60
N GLU A 85 -7.57 -18.97 -0.41
CA GLU A 85 -6.16 -19.36 -0.52
C GLU A 85 -5.30 -18.46 0.36
N ILE A 86 -4.11 -18.94 0.75
CA ILE A 86 -3.20 -18.16 1.60
C ILE A 86 -2.59 -17.04 0.75
N SER A 87 -2.72 -15.79 1.21
CA SER A 87 -2.19 -14.61 0.51
C SER A 87 -0.93 -14.02 1.16
N ALA A 88 -0.80 -14.12 2.49
CA ALA A 88 0.35 -13.60 3.21
C ALA A 88 0.56 -14.27 4.57
N TYR A 89 1.79 -14.18 5.07
CA TYR A 89 2.18 -14.54 6.43
C TYR A 89 2.64 -13.28 7.17
N SER A 90 2.07 -12.99 8.34
CA SER A 90 2.55 -11.92 9.19
C SER A 90 3.38 -12.46 10.35
N TYR A 91 4.50 -11.80 10.61
CA TYR A 91 5.39 -12.12 11.72
C TYR A 91 5.54 -10.91 12.63
N ASN A 92 5.46 -11.15 13.93
CA ASN A 92 5.89 -10.18 14.91
C ASN A 92 7.42 -10.19 15.00
N VAL A 93 8.02 -9.01 14.95
CA VAL A 93 9.45 -8.82 15.19
C VAL A 93 9.64 -8.66 16.69
N ILE A 94 10.41 -9.57 17.28
CA ILE A 94 10.62 -9.69 18.73
C ILE A 94 12.05 -9.31 19.05
N GLU A 95 12.22 -8.21 19.78
CA GLU A 95 13.48 -7.73 20.33
C GLU A 95 13.35 -7.69 21.85
N ASN A 96 14.35 -8.19 22.59
CA ASN A 96 14.34 -8.15 24.08
C ASN A 96 13.05 -8.73 24.73
N LYS A 97 12.45 -9.74 24.10
CA LYS A 97 11.16 -10.38 24.49
C LYS A 97 9.93 -9.45 24.38
N GLN A 98 10.06 -8.32 23.71
CA GLN A 98 8.97 -7.39 23.41
C GLN A 98 8.77 -7.29 21.90
N GLN A 99 7.56 -6.95 21.47
CA GLN A 99 7.26 -6.72 20.06
C GLN A 99 7.83 -5.35 19.66
N ALA A 100 8.81 -5.35 18.76
CA ALA A 100 9.43 -4.16 18.19
C ALA A 100 8.76 -3.72 16.87
N GLY A 101 7.92 -4.57 16.30
CA GLY A 101 7.15 -4.28 15.09
C GLY A 101 6.63 -5.56 14.43
N TYR A 102 6.40 -5.49 13.11
CA TYR A 102 5.96 -6.61 12.30
C TYR A 102 6.52 -6.56 10.88
N ILE A 103 6.44 -7.71 10.21
CA ILE A 103 6.74 -7.87 8.79
C ILE A 103 5.73 -8.82 8.13
N PHE A 104 5.24 -8.47 6.94
CA PHE A 104 4.39 -9.30 6.09
C PHE A 104 5.21 -9.88 4.95
N ILE A 105 5.13 -11.20 4.79
CA ILE A 105 5.76 -11.95 3.71
C ILE A 105 4.68 -12.49 2.78
N SER A 106 4.92 -12.40 1.47
CA SER A 106 3.99 -12.94 0.48
C SER A 106 3.94 -14.47 0.54
N ALA A 107 2.73 -15.01 0.40
CA ALA A 107 2.52 -16.44 0.25
C ALA A 107 2.67 -16.92 -1.21
N THR A 108 2.92 -16.02 -2.16
CA THR A 108 3.11 -16.36 -3.57
C THR A 108 4.32 -15.61 -4.16
N LYS A 109 4.86 -16.13 -5.26
CA LYS A 109 5.92 -15.44 -6.03
C LYS A 109 5.41 -14.32 -6.93
N ASP A 110 4.09 -14.18 -7.06
CA ASP A 110 3.46 -13.17 -7.91
C ASP A 110 3.51 -11.75 -7.30
N ASN A 111 3.92 -11.66 -6.03
CA ASN A 111 4.13 -10.40 -5.32
C ASN A 111 5.52 -10.36 -4.69
N TYR A 112 5.97 -9.16 -4.32
CA TYR A 112 7.28 -8.95 -3.69
C TYR A 112 7.42 -9.79 -2.41
N PRO A 113 8.63 -10.28 -2.08
CA PRO A 113 8.83 -11.15 -0.91
C PRO A 113 8.37 -10.49 0.38
N VAL A 114 8.82 -9.26 0.63
CA VAL A 114 8.33 -8.43 1.73
C VAL A 114 7.21 -7.53 1.20
N LEU A 115 6.03 -7.61 1.79
CA LEU A 115 4.86 -6.84 1.39
C LEU A 115 4.74 -5.52 2.16
N GLU A 116 5.05 -5.57 3.46
CA GLU A 116 4.97 -4.45 4.39
C GLU A 116 5.79 -4.75 5.64
N PHE A 117 6.33 -3.71 6.28
CA PHE A 117 6.90 -3.80 7.62
C PHE A 117 6.76 -2.45 8.33
N SER A 118 6.61 -2.47 9.65
CA SER A 118 6.56 -1.26 10.46
C SER A 118 6.86 -1.57 11.93
N LYS A 119 7.20 -0.53 12.70
CA LYS A 119 7.24 -0.56 14.17
C LYS A 119 5.84 -0.56 14.83
N GLY A 120 4.79 -0.44 14.02
CA GLY A 120 3.40 -0.51 14.48
C GLY A 120 2.97 -1.90 14.92
N LYS A 121 1.66 -2.09 15.01
CA LYS A 121 1.03 -3.40 15.30
C LYS A 121 0.31 -3.93 14.08
N ILE A 122 0.25 -5.25 13.98
CA ILE A 122 -0.53 -5.93 12.94
C ILE A 122 -2.02 -5.58 13.14
N PRO A 123 -2.78 -5.19 12.10
CA PRO A 123 -4.14 -4.67 12.26
C PRO A 123 -5.11 -5.58 13.02
N ASN A 124 -5.02 -6.91 12.85
CA ASN A 124 -5.87 -7.87 13.55
C ASN A 124 -5.43 -8.16 15.00
N GLU A 125 -4.29 -7.64 15.45
CA GLU A 125 -3.84 -7.68 16.85
C GLU A 125 -4.32 -6.45 17.63
N ILE A 126 -4.89 -5.44 16.97
CA ILE A 126 -5.39 -4.22 17.59
C ILE A 126 -6.79 -4.50 18.18
N PRO A 127 -6.97 -4.47 19.52
CA PRO A 127 -8.24 -4.84 20.15
C PRO A 127 -9.41 -3.95 19.72
N GLU A 128 -9.13 -2.69 19.42
CA GLU A 128 -10.13 -1.73 18.96
C GLU A 128 -10.72 -2.12 17.60
N TYR A 129 -9.88 -2.55 16.66
CA TYR A 129 -10.31 -2.95 15.31
C TYR A 129 -11.09 -4.27 15.34
N THR A 130 -10.60 -5.25 16.11
CA THR A 130 -11.25 -6.56 16.25
C THR A 130 -12.57 -6.49 17.04
N THR A 131 -12.66 -5.61 18.04
CA THR A 131 -13.92 -5.41 18.78
C THR A 131 -14.97 -4.74 17.91
N ARG A 132 -14.61 -3.67 17.18
CA ARG A 132 -15.54 -2.96 16.29
C ARG A 132 -16.02 -3.86 15.15
N SER A 133 -15.12 -4.59 14.51
CA SER A 133 -15.48 -5.52 13.43
C SER A 133 -16.42 -6.63 13.89
N LYS A 134 -16.16 -7.23 15.06
CA LYS A 134 -17.07 -8.20 15.66
C LYS A 134 -18.46 -7.61 15.94
N SER A 135 -18.54 -6.39 16.45
CA SER A 135 -19.81 -5.70 16.70
C SER A 135 -20.59 -5.47 15.40
N LEU A 136 -19.93 -5.02 14.33
CA LEU A 136 -20.56 -4.82 13.02
C LEU A 136 -21.11 -6.12 12.42
N ALA A 137 -20.35 -7.21 12.53
CA ALA A 137 -20.81 -8.53 12.10
C ALA A 137 -22.04 -8.99 12.91
N GLN A 138 -22.06 -8.73 14.22
CA GLN A 138 -23.20 -9.05 15.07
C GLN A 138 -24.43 -8.18 14.75
N GLU A 139 -24.23 -6.89 14.48
CA GLU A 139 -25.30 -6.00 14.04
C GLU A 139 -25.93 -6.47 12.72
N ARG A 140 -25.10 -6.93 11.76
CA ARG A 140 -25.60 -7.52 10.51
C ARG A 140 -26.40 -8.80 10.77
N ALA A 141 -25.91 -9.70 11.61
CA ALA A 141 -26.63 -10.91 12.01
C ALA A 141 -27.99 -10.58 12.65
N ASN A 142 -28.02 -9.60 13.56
CA ASN A 142 -29.25 -9.12 14.18
C ASN A 142 -30.22 -8.51 13.17
N LYS A 143 -29.71 -7.78 12.17
CA LYS A 143 -30.54 -7.17 11.12
C LYS A 143 -31.25 -8.24 10.28
N ILE A 144 -30.55 -9.32 9.91
CA ILE A 144 -31.13 -10.44 9.14
C ILE A 144 -32.29 -11.10 9.90
N LYS A 145 -32.21 -11.18 11.23
CA LYS A 145 -33.33 -11.65 12.07
C LYS A 145 -34.61 -10.83 11.90
N PHE A 146 -34.50 -9.54 11.61
CA PHE A 146 -35.65 -8.67 11.35
C PHE A 146 -36.05 -8.62 9.87
N GLU A 147 -35.13 -8.90 8.95
CA GLU A 147 -35.37 -8.94 7.51
C GLU A 147 -35.95 -10.28 7.03
N SER A 148 -35.69 -11.38 7.76
CA SER A 148 -36.18 -12.73 7.42
C SER A 148 -37.61 -12.98 7.95
N ASN A 149 -38.45 -13.60 7.12
CA ASN A 149 -39.82 -13.98 7.50
C ASN A 149 -39.83 -14.98 8.67
N ASP A 150 -38.80 -15.83 8.75
CA ASP A 150 -38.68 -16.90 9.74
C ASP A 150 -38.00 -16.43 11.05
N LYS A 151 -37.60 -15.15 11.13
CA LYS A 151 -36.84 -14.58 12.26
C LYS A 151 -35.62 -15.41 12.63
N GLU A 152 -34.89 -15.84 11.61
CA GLU A 152 -33.76 -16.75 11.75
C GLU A 152 -32.71 -16.14 12.68
N GLU A 153 -32.28 -16.91 13.67
CA GLU A 153 -31.27 -16.50 14.62
C GLU A 153 -29.90 -16.93 14.12
N LEU A 154 -29.06 -15.94 13.80
CA LEU A 154 -27.71 -16.15 13.30
C LEU A 154 -26.69 -15.78 14.37
N THR A 155 -25.66 -16.63 14.49
CA THR A 155 -24.49 -16.39 15.32
C THR A 155 -23.27 -16.13 14.44
N ILE A 156 -22.30 -15.37 14.93
CA ILE A 156 -21.07 -15.09 14.18
C ILE A 156 -20.02 -16.19 14.45
N GLY A 157 -19.39 -16.66 13.37
CA GLY A 157 -18.27 -17.61 13.42
C GLY A 157 -16.96 -16.96 13.89
N LYS A 158 -15.89 -17.74 13.83
CA LYS A 158 -14.53 -17.21 14.08
C LYS A 158 -14.12 -16.27 12.96
N MET A 159 -13.32 -15.25 13.32
CA MET A 159 -12.72 -14.34 12.35
C MET A 159 -11.73 -15.08 11.46
N LYS A 160 -11.90 -14.99 10.15
CA LYS A 160 -10.89 -15.33 9.14
C LYS A 160 -10.23 -14.03 8.65
N PRO A 161 -8.93 -13.81 8.90
CA PRO A 161 -8.25 -12.59 8.49
C PRO A 161 -7.94 -12.62 6.99
N LEU A 162 -8.26 -11.54 6.28
CA LEU A 162 -7.98 -11.39 4.86
C LEU A 162 -6.93 -10.29 4.64
N TYR A 163 -6.02 -10.53 3.70
CA TYR A 163 -5.06 -9.55 3.19
C TYR A 163 -5.20 -9.52 1.68
N LEU A 164 -5.77 -8.41 1.16
CA LEU A 164 -5.99 -8.23 -0.28
C LEU A 164 -5.01 -7.24 -0.91
N GLY A 165 -3.96 -6.89 -0.16
CA GLY A 165 -2.93 -5.94 -0.57
C GLY A 165 -2.70 -4.85 0.46
N PRO A 166 -1.79 -3.92 0.15
CA PRO A 166 -1.49 -2.77 0.99
C PRO A 166 -2.77 -2.00 1.34
N THR A 167 -2.93 -1.57 2.61
CA THR A 167 -4.15 -0.93 3.16
C THR A 167 -5.33 -1.88 3.41
N PHE A 168 -5.39 -3.05 2.77
CA PHE A 168 -6.57 -3.90 2.71
C PHE A 168 -6.53 -5.09 3.69
N TYR A 169 -6.81 -4.76 4.94
CA TYR A 169 -6.90 -5.71 6.05
C TYR A 169 -8.36 -5.95 6.42
N TYR A 170 -8.87 -7.16 6.21
CA TYR A 170 -10.26 -7.46 6.51
C TYR A 170 -10.43 -8.59 7.52
N ALA A 171 -11.59 -8.57 8.17
CA ALA A 171 -12.11 -9.67 8.97
C ALA A 171 -13.34 -10.26 8.27
N GLU A 172 -13.24 -11.51 7.81
CA GLU A 172 -14.38 -12.29 7.34
C GLU A 172 -15.01 -13.05 8.52
N TYR A 173 -16.32 -12.92 8.67
CA TYR A 173 -17.14 -13.67 9.62
C TYR A 173 -18.22 -14.44 8.87
N ALA A 174 -18.29 -15.76 9.06
CA ALA A 174 -19.45 -16.54 8.64
C ALA A 174 -20.62 -16.28 9.61
N LEU A 175 -21.81 -16.02 9.08
CA LEU A 175 -23.05 -16.01 9.85
C LEU A 175 -23.65 -17.41 9.82
N ILE A 176 -23.80 -18.00 10.98
CA ILE A 176 -24.08 -19.43 11.18
C ILE A 176 -25.46 -19.56 11.82
N ASP A 177 -26.31 -20.39 11.22
CA ASP A 177 -27.63 -20.71 11.76
C ASP A 177 -27.56 -21.65 12.98
N THR A 178 -28.71 -21.95 13.56
CA THR A 178 -28.83 -22.85 14.73
C THR A 178 -28.43 -24.30 14.43
N GLU A 179 -28.38 -24.70 13.15
CA GLU A 179 -27.95 -26.02 12.69
C GLU A 179 -26.43 -26.07 12.41
N GLY A 180 -25.72 -24.95 12.55
CA GLY A 180 -24.29 -24.87 12.31
C GLY A 180 -23.92 -24.59 10.84
N LYS A 181 -24.89 -24.27 9.98
CA LYS A 181 -24.66 -24.00 8.56
C LYS A 181 -24.38 -22.51 8.32
N ALA A 182 -23.32 -22.23 7.57
CA ALA A 182 -23.02 -20.87 7.13
C ALA A 182 -24.06 -20.39 6.11
N LYS A 183 -24.67 -19.22 6.36
CA LYS A 183 -25.72 -18.61 5.52
C LYS A 183 -25.20 -17.41 4.73
N GLU A 184 -24.39 -16.57 5.36
CA GLU A 184 -23.84 -15.35 4.77
C GLU A 184 -22.41 -15.15 5.26
N LYS A 185 -21.59 -14.46 4.47
CA LYS A 185 -20.28 -13.95 4.88
C LYS A 185 -20.37 -12.45 5.07
N VAL A 186 -19.86 -11.96 6.20
CA VAL A 186 -19.70 -10.53 6.46
C VAL A 186 -18.22 -10.22 6.45
N ILE A 187 -17.81 -9.31 5.57
CA ILE A 187 -16.42 -8.84 5.50
C ILE A 187 -16.37 -7.42 6.06
N VAL A 188 -15.48 -7.19 7.01
CA VAL A 188 -15.30 -5.88 7.65
C VAL A 188 -13.88 -5.39 7.42
N ASP A 189 -13.75 -4.15 6.94
CA ASP A 189 -12.49 -3.41 6.93
C ASP A 189 -12.01 -3.14 8.36
N LEU A 190 -10.83 -3.66 8.70
CA LEU A 190 -10.30 -3.58 10.06
C LEU A 190 -9.93 -2.13 10.44
N PRO A 191 -9.04 -1.43 9.71
CA PRO A 191 -8.71 -0.03 10.02
C PRO A 191 -9.91 0.92 10.02
N PHE A 192 -10.80 0.80 9.02
CA PHE A 192 -11.87 1.77 8.81
C PHE A 192 -13.19 1.38 9.47
N SER A 193 -13.32 0.14 9.97
CA SER A 193 -14.53 -0.36 10.64
C SER A 193 -15.78 -0.20 9.78
N THR A 194 -15.73 -0.69 8.54
CA THR A 194 -16.86 -0.65 7.61
C THR A 194 -17.14 -2.04 7.04
N ILE A 195 -18.42 -2.40 6.89
CA ILE A 195 -18.80 -3.63 6.18
C ILE A 195 -18.58 -3.40 4.69
N VAL A 196 -17.83 -4.30 4.06
CA VAL A 196 -17.52 -4.26 2.63
C VAL A 196 -18.35 -5.30 1.91
N ASP A 197 -18.96 -4.87 0.80
CA ASP A 197 -19.78 -5.72 -0.06
C ASP A 197 -19.17 -5.76 -1.46
N PHE A 198 -18.36 -6.78 -1.73
CA PHE A 198 -17.70 -6.97 -3.02
C PHE A 198 -18.67 -7.39 -4.15
N ASN A 199 -19.98 -7.50 -3.90
CA ASN A 199 -20.96 -7.78 -4.95
C ASN A 199 -21.76 -6.53 -5.38
N LYS A 200 -21.74 -5.45 -4.59
CA LYS A 200 -22.58 -4.25 -4.83
C LYS A 200 -22.07 -3.32 -5.93
N SER A 201 -20.84 -3.44 -6.37
CA SER A 201 -20.20 -2.47 -7.27
C SER A 201 -20.22 -2.89 -8.75
N ASN A 202 -21.19 -3.72 -9.12
CA ASN A 202 -21.67 -3.84 -10.52
C ASN A 202 -22.59 -2.69 -10.94
N GLU A 203 -22.75 -1.64 -10.12
CA GLU A 203 -23.38 -0.39 -10.58
C GLU A 203 -22.41 0.31 -11.54
N SER A 204 -22.77 0.34 -12.82
CA SER A 204 -22.05 1.04 -13.89
C SER A 204 -21.81 2.49 -13.47
N ILE A 205 -20.57 2.84 -13.17
CA ILE A 205 -20.18 4.24 -13.00
C ILE A 205 -20.28 4.87 -14.40
N PRO A 206 -21.06 5.95 -14.61
CA PRO A 206 -21.09 6.66 -15.87
C PRO A 206 -19.83 7.53 -15.95
N VAL A 207 -18.67 6.90 -16.10
CA VAL A 207 -17.42 7.56 -16.44
C VAL A 207 -17.04 7.00 -17.79
N ASN A 208 -16.79 7.89 -18.77
CA ASN A 208 -16.19 7.48 -20.04
C ASN A 208 -14.92 6.69 -19.70
N GLU A 209 -14.88 5.40 -20.05
CA GLU A 209 -13.75 4.49 -19.75
C GLU A 209 -12.42 5.02 -20.32
N GLU A 210 -12.46 5.94 -21.28
CA GLU A 210 -11.31 6.65 -21.85
C GLU A 210 -10.64 7.66 -20.90
N ASP A 211 -11.34 8.17 -19.88
CA ASP A 211 -10.83 9.25 -19.00
C ASP A 211 -10.34 8.74 -17.62
N CYS A 212 -10.44 7.44 -17.33
CA CYS A 212 -9.89 6.86 -16.10
C CYS A 212 -8.43 6.44 -16.30
N LEU A 213 -7.52 7.24 -15.74
CA LEU A 213 -6.07 6.98 -15.72
C LEU A 213 -5.70 5.62 -15.11
N PHE A 214 -6.56 5.10 -14.21
CA PHE A 214 -6.44 3.79 -13.56
C PHE A 214 -7.47 2.79 -14.13
N ASN A 215 -7.54 2.66 -15.47
CA ASN A 215 -8.42 1.67 -16.10
C ASN A 215 -7.90 0.22 -15.92
N ASN A 216 -8.72 -0.76 -16.30
CA ASN A 216 -8.40 -2.18 -16.12
C ASN A 216 -7.11 -2.60 -16.84
N THR A 217 -6.88 -2.10 -18.05
CA THR A 217 -5.68 -2.40 -18.84
C THR A 217 -4.42 -1.92 -18.13
N TYR A 218 -4.47 -0.70 -17.58
CA TYR A 218 -3.38 -0.13 -16.81
C TYR A 218 -3.06 -0.94 -15.56
N LEU A 219 -4.08 -1.32 -14.78
CA LEU A 219 -3.90 -2.11 -13.57
C LEU A 219 -3.35 -3.50 -13.88
N GLN A 220 -3.80 -4.11 -14.98
CA GLN A 220 -3.27 -5.38 -15.47
C GLN A 220 -1.78 -5.28 -15.83
N GLN A 221 -1.38 -4.24 -16.56
CA GLN A 221 0.04 -4.04 -16.92
C GLN A 221 0.91 -3.78 -15.68
N GLN A 222 0.42 -3.02 -14.70
CA GLN A 222 1.13 -2.86 -13.43
C GLN A 222 1.29 -4.19 -12.69
N GLN A 223 0.26 -5.04 -12.69
CA GLN A 223 0.33 -6.36 -12.08
C GLN A 223 1.35 -7.25 -12.80
N GLU A 224 1.37 -7.24 -14.13
CA GLU A 224 2.36 -7.99 -14.93
C GLU A 224 3.80 -7.53 -14.62
N MET A 225 4.04 -6.22 -14.57
CA MET A 225 5.35 -5.67 -14.19
C MET A 225 5.73 -6.02 -12.74
N ARG A 226 4.77 -5.95 -11.81
CA ARG A 226 4.98 -6.34 -10.41
C ARG A 226 5.41 -7.81 -10.33
N THR A 227 4.70 -8.71 -11.02
CA THR A 227 5.01 -10.14 -11.02
C THR A 227 6.36 -10.43 -11.67
N GLN A 228 6.76 -9.70 -12.72
CA GLN A 228 8.10 -9.86 -13.30
C GLN A 228 9.21 -9.41 -12.34
N ASN A 229 9.02 -8.26 -11.69
CA ASN A 229 9.97 -7.73 -10.72
C ASN A 229 10.06 -8.62 -9.47
N SER A 230 8.93 -9.10 -8.96
CA SER A 230 8.89 -9.97 -7.78
C SER A 230 9.60 -11.28 -8.03
N ASN A 231 9.39 -11.92 -9.18
CA ASN A 231 10.09 -13.16 -9.55
C ASN A 231 11.61 -12.99 -9.57
N THR A 232 12.09 -11.83 -10.03
CA THR A 232 13.52 -11.49 -10.01
C THR A 232 14.03 -11.37 -8.57
N GLN A 233 13.31 -10.64 -7.70
CA GLN A 233 13.69 -10.52 -6.29
C GLN A 233 13.66 -11.86 -5.54
N TRP A 234 12.61 -12.66 -5.73
CA TRP A 234 12.53 -14.01 -5.16
C TRP A 234 13.74 -14.88 -5.54
N THR A 235 14.14 -14.84 -6.81
CA THR A 235 15.30 -15.61 -7.29
C THR A 235 16.61 -15.16 -6.62
N VAL A 236 16.79 -13.84 -6.44
CA VAL A 236 17.97 -13.28 -5.75
C VAL A 236 17.95 -13.68 -4.28
N LEU A 237 16.84 -13.45 -3.59
CA LEU A 237 16.67 -13.73 -2.17
C LEU A 237 16.85 -15.22 -1.84
N GLU A 238 16.27 -16.13 -2.61
CA GLU A 238 16.44 -17.57 -2.42
C GLU A 238 17.92 -18.00 -2.55
N LYS A 239 18.65 -17.39 -3.48
CA LYS A 239 20.09 -17.62 -3.65
C LYS A 239 20.89 -17.06 -2.47
N GLU A 240 20.53 -15.89 -1.96
CA GLU A 240 21.21 -15.27 -0.82
C GLU A 240 20.99 -16.07 0.47
N ILE A 241 19.75 -16.51 0.73
CA ILE A 241 19.41 -17.37 1.87
C ILE A 241 20.20 -18.69 1.81
N ALA A 242 20.25 -19.34 0.64
CA ALA A 242 20.92 -20.63 0.45
C ALA A 242 22.45 -20.58 0.63
N ASN A 243 23.09 -19.44 0.34
CA ASN A 243 24.55 -19.28 0.39
C ASN A 243 25.09 -18.73 1.72
N SER A 244 24.23 -18.57 2.74
CA SER A 244 24.54 -17.86 3.98
C SER A 244 25.58 -18.56 4.89
N SER A 245 26.85 -18.45 4.54
CA SER A 245 28.00 -18.61 5.45
C SER A 245 28.62 -17.27 5.87
N SER A 246 28.28 -16.18 5.17
CA SER A 246 28.51 -14.79 5.59
C SER A 246 27.46 -13.91 4.92
N TYR A 247 26.77 -13.06 5.68
CA TYR A 247 25.84 -12.05 5.19
C TYR A 247 26.61 -11.11 4.25
N SER A 248 26.38 -11.20 2.94
CA SER A 248 27.06 -10.36 1.94
C SER A 248 26.01 -9.84 0.98
N THR A 249 25.31 -8.79 1.41
CA THR A 249 24.33 -8.08 0.61
C THR A 249 25.08 -7.24 -0.44
N SER A 250 24.81 -7.47 -1.72
CA SER A 250 25.10 -6.45 -2.75
C SER A 250 23.97 -5.43 -2.73
N SER A 251 23.81 -4.71 -1.63
CA SER A 251 22.80 -3.65 -1.53
C SER A 251 23.38 -2.28 -1.87
N SER A 252 22.52 -1.39 -2.35
CA SER A 252 22.87 0.01 -2.59
C SER A 252 21.78 0.93 -2.06
N SER A 253 22.15 2.12 -1.60
CA SER A 253 21.20 3.13 -1.17
C SER A 253 21.66 4.51 -1.57
N LYS A 254 20.69 5.40 -1.79
CA LYS A 254 20.97 6.81 -2.02
C LYS A 254 19.89 7.66 -1.37
N THR A 255 20.31 8.79 -0.80
CA THR A 255 19.43 9.83 -0.28
C THR A 255 19.79 11.16 -0.90
N ILE A 256 18.78 11.87 -1.38
CA ILE A 256 18.90 13.25 -1.83
C ILE A 256 18.91 14.14 -0.59
N SER A 257 20.04 14.83 -0.39
CA SER A 257 20.20 15.76 0.74
C SER A 257 19.59 17.13 0.39
N GLY A 258 19.05 17.84 1.37
CA GLY A 258 18.55 19.22 1.19
C GLY A 258 17.10 19.33 0.70
N VAL A 259 16.37 18.23 0.56
CA VAL A 259 14.91 18.28 0.33
C VAL A 259 14.22 18.76 1.62
N PRO A 260 13.46 19.87 1.61
CA PRO A 260 12.80 20.37 2.80
C PRO A 260 11.63 19.48 3.22
N LYS A 261 11.34 19.44 4.52
CA LYS A 261 10.21 18.69 5.10
C LYS A 261 9.08 19.63 5.48
N TYR A 262 8.10 19.77 4.61
CA TYR A 262 6.93 20.61 4.87
C TYR A 262 5.78 19.81 5.50
N GLY A 263 5.19 20.36 6.56
CA GLY A 263 3.95 19.80 7.12
C GLY A 263 2.77 20.04 6.17
N TRP A 264 1.79 19.15 6.24
CA TRP A 264 0.53 19.27 5.52
C TRP A 264 -0.10 20.65 5.74
N LEU A 265 -0.51 21.33 4.66
CA LEU A 265 -1.07 22.69 4.73
C LEU A 265 -2.44 22.83 4.06
N CYS A 266 -2.53 22.50 2.76
CA CYS A 266 -3.76 22.64 1.96
C CYS A 266 -4.09 21.40 1.12
N GLY A 267 -3.27 20.35 1.22
CA GLY A 267 -3.41 19.11 0.46
C GLY A 267 -2.09 18.36 0.44
N CYS A 268 -2.13 17.03 0.29
CA CYS A 268 -0.92 16.22 0.24
C CYS A 268 -0.10 16.51 -1.03
N SER A 269 -0.75 16.59 -2.20
CA SER A 269 -0.11 16.87 -3.48
C SER A 269 0.60 18.24 -3.55
N PRO A 270 -0.03 19.38 -3.19
CA PRO A 270 0.66 20.66 -3.19
C PRO A 270 1.76 20.75 -2.12
N THR A 271 1.59 20.09 -0.96
CA THR A 271 2.64 20.04 0.07
C THR A 271 3.85 19.24 -0.42
N ALA A 272 3.65 18.03 -1.00
CA ALA A 272 4.72 17.20 -1.54
C ALA A 272 5.45 17.91 -2.70
N SER A 273 4.70 18.47 -3.65
CA SER A 273 5.26 19.28 -4.74
C SER A 273 6.05 20.48 -4.23
N GLY A 274 5.59 21.08 -3.12
CA GLY A 274 6.31 22.13 -2.43
C GLY A 274 7.68 21.68 -1.92
N MET A 275 7.81 20.44 -1.43
CA MET A 275 9.11 19.90 -1.02
C MET A 275 10.06 19.73 -2.22
N VAL A 276 9.56 19.24 -3.36
CA VAL A 276 10.34 19.11 -4.60
C VAL A 276 10.80 20.48 -5.11
N LEU A 277 9.92 21.47 -5.20
CA LEU A 277 10.31 22.81 -5.64
C LEU A 277 11.16 23.56 -4.61
N GLY A 278 10.96 23.31 -3.31
CA GLY A 278 11.81 23.83 -2.26
C GLY A 278 13.25 23.29 -2.33
N TYR A 279 13.43 22.04 -2.77
CA TYR A 279 14.75 21.51 -3.13
C TYR A 279 15.37 22.33 -4.26
N TRP A 280 14.68 22.49 -5.40
CA TRP A 280 15.20 23.25 -6.53
C TRP A 280 15.47 24.72 -6.20
N ALA A 281 14.67 25.35 -5.35
CA ALA A 281 14.88 26.71 -4.86
C ALA A 281 16.25 26.91 -4.20
N SER A 282 16.74 25.88 -3.50
CA SER A 282 18.07 25.86 -2.88
C SER A 282 19.19 25.32 -3.79
N HIS A 283 18.84 24.85 -5.00
CA HIS A 283 19.74 24.20 -5.96
C HIS A 283 19.73 24.92 -7.32
N GLY A 284 19.88 26.24 -7.30
CA GLY A 284 20.05 27.06 -8.52
C GLY A 284 18.80 27.81 -8.99
N TYR A 285 17.63 27.54 -8.40
CA TYR A 285 16.35 28.14 -8.81
C TYR A 285 15.80 29.12 -7.75
N SER A 286 16.64 30.04 -7.29
CA SER A 286 16.38 30.91 -6.12
C SER A 286 15.23 31.92 -6.27
N TYR A 287 14.63 32.07 -7.46
CA TYR A 287 13.42 32.91 -7.63
C TYR A 287 12.13 32.17 -7.28
N LEU A 288 12.19 30.85 -7.08
CA LEU A 288 11.10 30.10 -6.47
C LEU A 288 10.91 30.55 -5.02
N ILE A 289 9.67 30.85 -4.66
CA ILE A 289 9.29 31.00 -3.24
C ILE A 289 9.35 29.63 -2.56
N THR A 290 9.41 29.62 -1.23
CA THR A 290 9.49 28.38 -0.43
C THR A 290 8.47 28.38 0.69
N GLY A 291 8.28 27.22 1.33
CA GLY A 291 7.43 27.10 2.51
C GLY A 291 5.94 27.33 2.23
N PRO A 292 5.17 27.88 3.19
CA PRO A 292 3.70 27.95 3.09
C PRO A 292 3.16 28.67 1.85
N ASP A 293 3.84 29.70 1.36
CA ASP A 293 3.36 30.47 0.21
C ASP A 293 3.55 29.72 -1.12
N LEU A 294 4.64 28.96 -1.24
CA LEU A 294 4.85 28.02 -2.35
C LEU A 294 3.72 26.99 -2.40
N ILE A 295 3.42 26.38 -1.25
CA ILE A 295 2.40 25.33 -1.14
C ILE A 295 1.01 25.88 -1.51
N ARG A 296 0.67 27.11 -1.12
CA ARG A 296 -0.60 27.77 -1.52
C ARG A 296 -0.64 28.09 -3.02
N GLY A 297 0.48 28.54 -3.59
CA GLY A 297 0.60 28.76 -5.02
C GLY A 297 0.36 27.47 -5.81
N LEU A 298 1.00 26.38 -5.39
CA LEU A 298 0.81 25.05 -5.97
C LEU A 298 -0.64 24.57 -5.82
N ALA A 299 -1.27 24.72 -4.66
CA ALA A 299 -2.66 24.33 -4.49
C ALA A 299 -3.63 25.10 -5.40
N THR A 300 -3.35 26.38 -5.63
CA THR A 300 -4.13 27.19 -6.58
C THR A 300 -3.92 26.70 -8.00
N ALA A 301 -2.66 26.45 -8.40
CA ALA A 301 -2.30 26.02 -9.74
C ALA A 301 -2.81 24.60 -10.07
N MET A 302 -2.83 23.69 -9.09
CA MET A 302 -3.31 22.31 -9.24
C MET A 302 -4.84 22.19 -9.15
N GLY A 303 -5.55 23.28 -8.87
CA GLY A 303 -7.00 23.25 -8.63
C GLY A 303 -7.39 22.42 -7.40
N THR A 304 -6.51 22.36 -6.39
CA THR A 304 -6.77 21.66 -5.13
C THR A 304 -8.04 22.20 -4.48
N GLU A 305 -8.88 21.31 -3.94
CA GLU A 305 -10.11 21.68 -3.22
C GLU A 305 -9.76 22.39 -1.89
N TRP A 306 -9.47 23.69 -1.97
CA TRP A 306 -9.06 24.52 -0.83
C TRP A 306 -9.68 25.93 -0.86
N PRO A 307 -10.33 26.41 0.24
CA PRO A 307 -10.56 25.70 1.50
C PRO A 307 -11.57 24.55 1.31
N GLY A 308 -11.22 23.36 1.80
CA GLY A 308 -11.96 22.12 1.56
C GLY A 308 -11.27 20.91 2.19
N ASN A 309 -11.41 19.73 1.60
CA ASN A 309 -10.71 18.52 2.06
C ASN A 309 -9.23 18.47 1.62
N GLY A 310 -8.76 19.39 0.76
CA GLY A 310 -7.41 19.39 0.22
C GLY A 310 -7.14 18.33 -0.86
N ALA A 311 -8.19 17.76 -1.46
CA ALA A 311 -8.08 16.81 -2.54
C ALA A 311 -7.51 17.48 -3.79
N THR A 312 -6.58 16.78 -4.45
CA THR A 312 -5.97 17.19 -5.71
C THR A 312 -5.98 15.99 -6.65
N TRP A 313 -6.39 16.19 -7.89
CA TRP A 313 -6.30 15.14 -8.89
C TRP A 313 -4.83 14.92 -9.28
N PRO A 314 -4.31 13.68 -9.31
CA PRO A 314 -2.90 13.43 -9.59
C PRO A 314 -2.44 14.06 -10.92
N TRP A 315 -3.24 13.98 -11.97
CA TRP A 315 -2.89 14.55 -13.28
C TRP A 315 -2.75 16.08 -13.32
N ALA A 316 -3.16 16.81 -12.27
CA ALA A 316 -3.00 18.26 -12.20
C ALA A 316 -1.66 18.68 -11.56
N ILE A 317 -0.86 17.73 -11.08
CA ILE A 317 0.36 17.99 -10.31
C ILE A 317 1.46 18.58 -11.21
N ASP A 318 1.70 17.99 -12.38
CA ASP A 318 2.70 18.48 -13.35
C ASP A 318 2.36 19.89 -13.85
N ASP A 319 1.15 20.09 -14.40
CA ASP A 319 0.66 21.38 -14.87
C ASP A 319 0.74 22.45 -13.77
N GLY A 320 0.40 22.06 -12.53
CA GLY A 320 0.48 22.94 -11.37
C GLY A 320 1.91 23.34 -11.01
N ILE A 321 2.86 22.40 -11.08
CA ILE A 321 4.28 22.64 -10.87
C ILE A 321 4.83 23.58 -11.96
N GLU A 322 4.57 23.29 -13.22
CA GLU A 322 5.03 24.13 -14.34
C GLU A 322 4.45 25.53 -14.27
N THR A 323 3.17 25.67 -13.95
CA THR A 323 2.51 26.97 -13.75
C THR A 323 3.21 27.80 -12.68
N VAL A 324 3.54 27.20 -11.53
CA VAL A 324 4.27 27.90 -10.47
C VAL A 324 5.68 28.28 -10.94
N CYS A 325 6.42 27.37 -11.56
CA CYS A 325 7.75 27.68 -12.09
C CYS A 325 7.74 28.84 -13.11
N ASN A 326 6.80 28.81 -14.06
CA ASN A 326 6.56 29.85 -15.06
C ASN A 326 6.28 31.22 -14.41
N ASN A 327 5.40 31.25 -13.39
CA ASN A 327 5.06 32.47 -12.65
C ASN A 327 6.27 33.07 -11.91
N HIS A 328 7.29 32.26 -11.63
CA HIS A 328 8.54 32.65 -11.00
C HIS A 328 9.70 32.82 -12.00
N GLY A 329 9.42 32.83 -13.31
CA GLY A 329 10.37 33.12 -14.37
C GLY A 329 11.18 31.92 -14.87
N TYR A 330 10.80 30.69 -14.51
CA TYR A 330 11.45 29.45 -14.94
C TYR A 330 10.56 28.69 -15.94
N ASN A 331 10.72 29.01 -17.23
CA ASN A 331 9.88 28.46 -18.30
C ASN A 331 10.41 27.16 -18.93
N ASN A 332 11.41 26.56 -18.30
CA ASN A 332 12.12 25.37 -18.76
C ASN A 332 11.99 24.18 -17.81
N PHE A 333 11.21 24.31 -16.73
CA PHE A 333 10.85 23.16 -15.92
C PHE A 333 9.91 22.26 -16.73
N ASP A 334 10.34 21.02 -16.91
CA ASP A 334 9.57 19.91 -17.45
C ASP A 334 9.06 19.08 -16.27
N ALA A 335 7.76 19.20 -15.99
CA ALA A 335 7.10 18.30 -15.05
C ALA A 335 6.26 17.29 -15.84
N SER A 336 6.40 16.01 -15.52
CA SER A 336 5.71 14.96 -16.26
C SER A 336 5.14 13.94 -15.29
N ASN A 337 3.83 13.73 -15.38
CA ASN A 337 3.19 12.59 -14.75
C ASN A 337 3.51 11.29 -15.48
N ASP A 338 3.88 10.29 -14.70
CA ASP A 338 4.15 8.94 -15.15
C ASP A 338 3.35 7.98 -14.31
N ILE A 339 2.38 7.36 -14.96
CA ILE A 339 1.46 6.44 -14.33
C ILE A 339 2.12 5.08 -14.10
N TYR A 340 3.30 4.81 -14.66
CA TYR A 340 4.03 3.56 -14.45
C TYR A 340 5.31 3.84 -13.67
N VAL A 341 5.27 3.65 -12.36
CA VAL A 341 6.47 3.83 -11.53
C VAL A 341 7.32 2.55 -11.59
N SER A 342 8.39 2.53 -12.40
CA SER A 342 9.34 1.43 -12.38
C SER A 342 10.48 1.66 -11.38
N TRP A 343 11.02 0.57 -10.82
CA TRP A 343 12.17 0.66 -9.92
C TRP A 343 13.41 1.26 -10.59
N SER A 344 13.59 0.99 -11.89
CA SER A 344 14.67 1.55 -12.70
C SER A 344 14.61 3.08 -12.77
N GLU A 345 13.42 3.64 -12.95
CA GLU A 345 13.21 5.10 -13.02
C GLU A 345 13.43 5.75 -11.67
N VAL A 346 12.91 5.15 -10.59
CA VAL A 346 13.19 5.61 -9.22
C VAL A 346 14.70 5.73 -8.99
N LYS A 347 15.47 4.69 -9.32
CA LYS A 347 16.94 4.71 -9.17
C LYS A 347 17.58 5.77 -10.07
N THR A 348 17.12 5.92 -11.31
CA THR A 348 17.65 6.90 -12.27
C THR A 348 17.47 8.33 -11.77
N GLU A 349 16.26 8.69 -11.31
CA GLU A 349 15.92 10.02 -10.81
C GLU A 349 16.69 10.35 -9.53
N VAL A 350 16.69 9.44 -8.56
CA VAL A 350 17.42 9.63 -7.30
C VAL A 350 18.93 9.70 -7.54
N ASN A 351 19.50 8.86 -8.41
CA ASN A 351 20.93 8.91 -8.74
C ASN A 351 21.33 10.21 -9.44
N ALA A 352 20.39 10.89 -10.09
CA ALA A 352 20.59 12.22 -10.66
C ALA A 352 20.25 13.38 -9.70
N ASP A 353 20.01 13.09 -8.40
CA ASP A 353 19.64 14.07 -7.37
C ASP A 353 18.35 14.83 -7.69
N LYS A 354 17.38 14.13 -8.31
CA LYS A 354 16.07 14.68 -8.64
C LYS A 354 14.99 14.08 -7.73
N PRO A 355 14.53 14.82 -6.70
CA PRO A 355 13.37 14.39 -5.92
C PRO A 355 12.10 14.53 -6.76
N PHE A 356 11.11 13.69 -6.48
CA PHE A 356 9.87 13.65 -7.26
C PHE A 356 8.65 13.41 -6.36
N VAL A 357 7.47 13.73 -6.87
CA VAL A 357 6.21 13.45 -6.16
C VAL A 357 5.80 12.02 -6.45
N LEU A 358 5.48 11.24 -5.42
CA LEU A 358 4.91 9.91 -5.52
C LEU A 358 3.47 9.96 -4.99
N SER A 359 2.50 9.82 -5.90
CA SER A 359 1.08 9.71 -5.57
C SER A 359 0.68 8.24 -5.55
N MET A 360 0.10 7.78 -4.45
CA MET A 360 -0.28 6.38 -4.23
C MET A 360 -1.80 6.26 -4.12
N LEU A 361 -2.34 5.25 -4.78
CA LEU A 361 -3.69 4.73 -4.59
C LEU A 361 -3.60 3.55 -3.61
N ASN A 362 -4.28 3.66 -2.46
CA ASN A 362 -4.23 2.67 -1.37
C ASN A 362 -2.79 2.34 -0.90
N GLY A 363 -1.97 3.35 -0.66
CA GLY A 363 -0.61 3.18 -0.13
C GLY A 363 -0.59 2.51 1.24
N GLY A 364 0.25 1.50 1.42
CA GLY A 364 0.39 0.71 2.63
C GLY A 364 0.96 1.48 3.83
N THR A 365 1.34 0.76 4.88
CA THR A 365 1.85 1.37 6.11
C THR A 365 3.33 1.70 5.98
N GLY A 366 3.67 2.99 6.13
CA GLY A 366 5.06 3.43 6.28
C GLY A 366 5.63 3.08 7.65
N ASN A 367 6.96 3.08 7.76
CA ASN A 367 7.62 2.86 9.04
C ASN A 367 7.14 3.83 10.14
N GLY A 368 6.90 3.29 11.33
CA GLY A 368 6.51 4.08 12.50
C GLY A 368 5.01 4.37 12.58
N TYR A 369 4.24 3.99 11.56
CA TYR A 369 2.79 4.08 11.58
C TYR A 369 2.12 2.74 11.88
N THR A 370 0.90 2.81 12.40
CA THR A 370 -0.01 1.66 12.57
C THR A 370 -1.18 1.70 11.58
N GLN A 371 -1.35 2.85 10.92
CA GLN A 371 -2.34 3.08 9.88
C GLN A 371 -1.67 3.21 8.50
N PRO A 372 -2.30 2.71 7.43
CA PRO A 372 -1.82 2.86 6.07
C PRO A 372 -1.90 4.31 5.58
N TYR A 373 -1.13 4.65 4.54
CA TYR A 373 -1.22 5.95 3.87
C TYR A 373 -2.55 6.16 3.13
N GLY A 374 -3.12 5.09 2.56
CA GLY A 374 -4.30 5.19 1.70
C GLY A 374 -4.02 6.03 0.45
N ASP A 375 -5.00 6.83 0.03
CA ASP A 375 -4.83 7.74 -1.11
C ASP A 375 -4.05 8.98 -0.67
N HIS A 376 -2.78 9.05 -1.09
CA HIS A 376 -1.86 10.05 -0.56
C HIS A 376 -0.71 10.39 -1.51
N SER A 377 -0.23 11.63 -1.45
CA SER A 377 0.96 12.08 -2.18
C SER A 377 2.09 12.41 -1.22
N VAL A 378 3.27 11.88 -1.52
CA VAL A 378 4.50 12.04 -0.74
C VAL A 378 5.63 12.50 -1.67
N THR A 379 6.75 12.95 -1.11
CA THR A 379 7.96 13.24 -1.89
C THR A 379 8.95 12.10 -1.76
N CYS A 380 9.35 11.49 -2.86
CA CYS A 380 10.45 10.52 -2.86
C CYS A 380 11.79 11.28 -2.83
N VAL A 381 12.63 10.88 -1.88
CA VAL A 381 13.91 11.54 -1.58
C VAL A 381 15.08 10.55 -1.55
N GLY A 382 14.86 9.30 -1.98
CA GLY A 382 15.88 8.28 -1.90
C GLY A 382 15.34 6.88 -2.08
N TYR A 383 16.25 5.91 -2.06
CA TYR A 383 15.93 4.49 -2.15
C TYR A 383 16.92 3.63 -1.38
N TYR A 384 16.48 2.41 -1.11
CA TYR A 384 17.30 1.26 -0.77
C TYR A 384 16.99 0.11 -1.75
N ASP A 385 18.03 -0.45 -2.35
CA ASP A 385 18.03 -1.51 -3.36
C ASP A 385 18.78 -2.71 -2.77
N GLY A 386 18.04 -3.73 -2.35
CA GLY A 386 18.58 -4.89 -1.62
C GLY A 386 17.76 -6.15 -1.91
N SER A 387 17.63 -7.05 -0.92
CA SER A 387 16.73 -8.21 -1.06
C SER A 387 15.25 -7.81 -1.06
N SER A 388 14.97 -6.57 -0.67
CA SER A 388 13.69 -5.92 -0.83
C SER A 388 13.90 -4.43 -1.11
N ASP A 389 13.11 -3.90 -2.03
CA ASP A 389 13.22 -2.53 -2.51
C ASP A 389 12.33 -1.60 -1.67
N TYR A 390 12.89 -0.47 -1.22
CA TYR A 390 12.15 0.53 -0.43
C TYR A 390 12.44 1.95 -0.92
N VAL A 391 11.40 2.79 -0.97
CA VAL A 391 11.54 4.23 -1.24
C VAL A 391 11.66 5.01 0.06
N TYR A 392 12.50 6.03 0.06
CA TYR A 392 12.62 6.98 1.17
C TYR A 392 11.70 8.16 0.88
N ILE A 393 10.84 8.53 1.82
CA ILE A 393 9.79 9.52 1.59
C ILE A 393 9.75 10.63 2.66
N HIS A 394 9.23 11.78 2.23
CA HIS A 394 8.69 12.82 3.09
C HIS A 394 7.19 12.87 2.87
N ASP A 395 6.40 12.63 3.92
CA ASP A 395 5.02 12.17 3.77
C ASP A 395 3.96 13.20 4.15
N THR A 396 4.37 14.45 4.37
CA THR A 396 3.52 15.58 4.80
C THR A 396 3.01 15.50 6.24
N TRP A 397 3.18 14.38 6.95
CA TRP A 397 2.65 14.19 8.31
C TRP A 397 3.74 14.32 9.37
N ASP A 398 4.97 13.95 9.05
CA ASP A 398 6.13 14.09 9.92
C ASP A 398 7.18 15.00 9.28
N THR A 399 7.56 16.06 10.01
CA THR A 399 8.58 17.03 9.58
C THR A 399 9.96 16.76 10.19
N SER A 400 10.10 15.71 10.99
CA SER A 400 11.29 15.41 11.80
C SER A 400 11.99 14.16 11.28
N ASN A 401 11.25 13.08 11.09
CA ASN A 401 11.83 11.78 10.77
C ASN A 401 11.89 11.54 9.26
N LYS A 402 12.66 10.52 8.87
CA LYS A 402 12.65 9.99 7.51
C LYS A 402 11.74 8.77 7.51
N HIS A 403 10.89 8.68 6.49
CA HIS A 403 10.01 7.54 6.31
C HIS A 403 10.45 6.65 5.15
N TYR A 404 10.03 5.40 5.22
CA TYR A 404 10.31 4.33 4.28
C TYR A 404 9.01 3.62 3.96
N LEU A 405 8.84 3.27 2.69
CA LEU A 405 7.74 2.45 2.23
C LEU A 405 8.27 1.37 1.29
N THR A 406 7.80 0.14 1.47
CA THR A 406 8.08 -0.96 0.55
C THR A 406 7.61 -0.62 -0.85
N PHE A 407 8.51 -0.79 -1.83
CA PHE A 407 8.20 -0.54 -3.22
C PHE A 407 7.10 -1.50 -3.68
N GLY A 408 6.06 -0.97 -4.31
CA GLY A 408 4.87 -1.75 -4.65
C GLY A 408 3.89 -1.94 -3.48
N SER A 409 4.10 -1.31 -2.32
CA SER A 409 3.12 -1.27 -1.23
C SER A 409 2.02 -0.23 -1.53
N TRP A 410 1.35 -0.39 -2.67
CA TRP A 410 0.18 0.35 -3.13
C TRP A 410 -0.60 -0.49 -4.14
N THR A 411 -1.85 -0.12 -4.43
CA THR A 411 -2.62 -0.71 -5.54
C THR A 411 -2.17 -0.14 -6.88
N GLY A 412 -1.95 1.17 -6.92
CA GLY A 412 -1.40 1.89 -8.06
C GLY A 412 -0.61 3.09 -7.59
N ALA A 413 0.33 3.56 -8.41
CA ALA A 413 1.08 4.76 -8.12
C ALA A 413 1.33 5.56 -9.38
N MET A 414 1.53 6.87 -9.21
CA MET A 414 1.96 7.79 -10.24
C MET A 414 3.12 8.60 -9.70
N ALA A 415 4.18 8.72 -10.47
CA ALA A 415 5.28 9.62 -10.18
C ALA A 415 5.09 10.91 -10.97
N THR A 416 5.33 12.07 -10.35
CA THR A 416 5.50 13.32 -11.09
C THR A 416 6.98 13.68 -11.08
N TRP A 417 7.64 13.42 -12.22
CA TRP A 417 9.03 13.79 -12.45
C TRP A 417 9.13 15.30 -12.59
N VAL A 418 10.16 15.93 -12.00
CA VAL A 418 10.37 17.39 -12.08
C VAL A 418 11.82 17.67 -12.49
N ARG A 419 12.00 18.11 -13.73
CA ARG A 419 13.29 18.26 -14.38
C ARG A 419 13.46 19.70 -14.87
N PRO A 420 14.31 20.51 -14.21
CA PRO A 420 14.47 21.90 -14.57
C PRO A 420 15.48 22.15 -15.70
#